data_AF-A0A358M8B5-F1
#
_entry.id   AF-A0A358M8B5-F1
#
_cell.length_a   1.000
_cell.length_b   1.000
_cell.length_c   1.000
_cell.angle_alpha   90.00
_cell.angle_beta   90.00
_cell.angle_gamma   90.00
#
_symmetry.space_group_name_H-M   'P 1'
#
loop_
_entity.id
_entity.type
_entity.pdbx_description
1 polymer ?
#
loop_
_entity_poly.entity_id
_entity_poly.type
_entity_poly.pdbx_seq_one_letter_code
_entity_poly.pdbx_strand_id
1 'polypeptide(L)'
;MLYEELLDNYGEHFKSFFKNVPIFQNQFTWEPLNQQCYDCMYTNNSCSEIAPVKDLKERIPGLKELCRQCADFYIPARNKSIPKYDIILGKQHEEVLMDFLEKKLGAKTERADLENRSFPDCKILKPDGSVAAYFEVKFHGAPFVRAYNFTGRYCYEGSATLDQKK
;
A
#
# COMPACT_ATOMS: atom_id res chain seq x y z
N MET A 1 11.91 3.94 -8.58
CA MET A 1 10.98 2.83 -8.24
C MET A 1 9.60 3.10 -8.86
N LEU A 2 8.77 2.10 -9.21
CA LEU A 2 7.44 2.38 -9.80
C LEU A 2 6.55 3.27 -8.93
N TYR A 3 6.64 3.11 -7.60
CA TYR A 3 5.88 3.92 -6.65
C TYR A 3 6.37 5.38 -6.59
N GLU A 4 7.68 5.59 -6.70
CA GLU A 4 8.26 6.93 -6.77
C GLU A 4 7.79 7.66 -8.04
N GLU A 5 7.82 6.98 -9.19
CA GLU A 5 7.28 7.52 -10.44
C GLU A 5 5.78 7.85 -10.34
N LEU A 6 5.00 7.01 -9.64
CA LEU A 6 3.58 7.28 -9.38
C LEU A 6 3.42 8.58 -8.57
N LEU A 7 4.23 8.78 -7.53
CA LEU A 7 4.20 9.98 -6.70
C LEU A 7 4.66 11.22 -7.46
N ASP A 8 5.64 11.11 -8.36
CA ASP A 8 6.07 12.22 -9.20
C ASP A 8 4.95 12.71 -10.13
N ASN A 9 4.11 11.79 -10.63
CA ASN A 9 3.02 12.12 -11.55
C ASN A 9 1.71 12.50 -10.84
N TYR A 10 1.42 11.92 -9.66
CA TYR A 10 0.12 12.04 -8.99
C TYR A 10 0.20 12.51 -7.54
N GLY A 11 1.38 12.87 -7.03
CA GLY A 11 1.57 13.32 -5.66
C GLY A 11 0.71 14.52 -5.29
N GLU A 12 0.62 15.51 -6.18
CA GLU A 12 -0.24 16.69 -5.98
C GLU A 12 -1.73 16.34 -5.99
N HIS A 13 -2.13 15.34 -6.79
CA HIS A 13 -3.50 14.84 -6.81
C HIS A 13 -3.86 14.16 -5.49
N PHE A 14 -2.97 13.33 -4.93
CA PHE A 14 -3.14 12.77 -3.59
C PHE A 14 -3.21 13.88 -2.54
N LYS A 15 -2.27 14.83 -2.52
CA LYS A 15 -2.30 15.96 -1.56
C LYS A 15 -3.62 16.74 -1.63
N SER A 16 -4.11 17.03 -2.83
CA SER A 16 -5.39 17.71 -3.04
C SER A 16 -6.57 16.90 -2.51
N PHE A 17 -6.59 15.58 -2.75
CA PHE A 17 -7.63 14.69 -2.25
C PHE A 17 -7.66 14.61 -0.72
N PHE A 18 -6.49 14.57 -0.07
CA PHE A 18 -6.36 14.47 1.39
C PHE A 18 -6.30 15.83 2.11
N LYS A 19 -6.45 16.96 1.42
CA LYS A 19 -6.23 18.31 2.00
C LYS A 19 -7.00 18.64 3.29
N ASN A 20 -8.16 17.98 3.49
CA ASN A 20 -9.03 18.19 4.65
C ASN A 20 -8.96 17.05 5.68
N VAL A 21 -8.05 16.09 5.49
CA VAL A 21 -7.90 14.90 6.32
C VAL A 21 -6.47 14.88 6.86
N PRO A 22 -6.28 14.80 8.19
CA PRO A 22 -4.95 14.57 8.75
C PRO A 22 -4.39 13.26 8.20
N ILE A 23 -3.22 13.33 7.58
CA ILE A 23 -2.45 12.17 7.12
C ILE A 23 -1.14 12.07 7.89
N PHE A 24 -0.59 10.87 8.00
CA PHE A 24 0.69 10.67 8.66
C PHE A 24 1.82 11.28 7.81
N GLN A 25 2.87 11.78 8.46
CA GLN A 25 3.86 12.68 7.84
C GLN A 25 4.60 12.11 6.62
N ASN A 26 4.74 10.79 6.50
CA ASN A 26 5.41 10.11 5.39
C ASN A 26 4.42 9.38 4.46
N GLN A 27 3.13 9.72 4.54
CA GLN A 27 2.12 9.20 3.63
C GLN A 27 2.27 9.89 2.26
N PHE A 28 2.30 9.11 1.18
CA PHE A 28 2.55 9.59 -0.18
C PHE A 28 3.92 10.28 -0.37
N THR A 29 4.94 9.78 0.32
CA THR A 29 6.33 10.22 0.14
C THR A 29 7.23 9.02 -0.18
N TRP A 30 8.34 9.28 -0.88
CA TRP A 30 9.41 8.31 -1.09
C TRP A 30 10.75 8.93 -0.73
N GLU A 31 11.18 8.72 0.51
CA GLU A 31 12.41 9.29 1.08
C GLU A 31 13.47 8.19 1.26
N PRO A 32 14.74 8.54 1.55
CA PRO A 32 15.80 7.55 1.78
C PRO A 32 15.45 6.49 2.84
N LEU A 33 14.68 6.87 3.86
CA LEU A 33 14.19 5.93 4.87
C LEU A 33 13.20 4.90 4.28
N ASN A 34 12.33 5.30 3.35
CA ASN A 34 11.42 4.38 2.66
C ASN A 34 12.21 3.36 1.85
N GLN A 35 13.24 3.80 1.12
CA GLN A 35 14.11 2.91 0.35
C GLN A 35 14.82 1.90 1.27
N GLN A 36 15.41 2.35 2.39
CA GLN A 36 16.03 1.45 3.36
C GLN A 36 15.05 0.42 3.93
N CYS A 37 13.83 0.85 4.26
CA CYS A 37 12.78 -0.06 4.70
C CYS A 37 12.43 -1.07 3.61
N TYR A 38 12.25 -0.62 2.36
CA TYR A 38 11.95 -1.49 1.23
C TYR A 38 13.04 -2.55 1.02
N ASP A 39 14.31 -2.11 1.00
CA ASP A 39 15.44 -2.98 0.79
C ASP A 39 15.55 -4.03 1.90
N CYS A 40 15.46 -3.62 3.17
CA CYS A 40 15.55 -4.55 4.29
C CYS A 40 14.34 -5.48 4.42
N MET A 41 13.14 -5.04 4.06
CA MET A 41 11.90 -5.81 4.24
C MET A 41 11.58 -6.73 3.07
N TYR A 42 11.90 -6.32 1.83
CA TYR A 42 11.43 -6.99 0.62
C TYR A 42 12.57 -7.44 -0.30
N THR A 43 13.66 -6.68 -0.42
CA THR A 43 14.76 -7.02 -1.34
C THR A 43 15.77 -7.99 -0.72
N ASN A 44 16.15 -7.73 0.53
CA ASN A 44 17.19 -8.46 1.26
C ASN A 44 16.60 -9.48 2.25
N ASN A 45 15.29 -9.68 2.20
CA ASN A 45 14.57 -10.58 3.09
C ASN A 45 14.13 -11.82 2.32
N SER A 46 13.99 -12.95 3.01
CA SER A 46 13.50 -14.19 2.39
C SER A 46 12.25 -14.70 3.11
N CYS A 47 11.38 -15.39 2.40
CA CYS A 47 10.19 -16.02 3.00
C CYS A 47 10.55 -17.06 4.07
N SER A 48 11.75 -17.64 4.01
CA SER A 48 12.26 -18.60 5.00
C SER A 48 12.82 -17.95 6.26
N GLU A 49 13.26 -16.71 6.19
CA GLU A 49 13.96 -16.01 7.28
C GLU A 49 13.53 -14.55 7.35
N ILE A 50 12.25 -14.31 7.63
CA ILE A 50 11.71 -12.96 7.74
C ILE A 50 12.36 -12.24 8.94
N ALA A 51 13.10 -11.16 8.67
CA ALA A 51 13.69 -10.34 9.71
C ALA A 51 12.61 -9.78 10.67
N PRO A 52 12.72 -10.02 11.99
CA PRO A 52 11.82 -9.42 12.95
C PRO A 52 11.88 -7.88 12.89
N VAL A 53 10.75 -7.21 13.10
CA VAL A 53 10.64 -5.75 13.24
C VAL A 53 11.54 -5.24 14.36
N LYS A 54 11.82 -6.05 15.40
CA LYS A 54 12.82 -5.71 16.41
C LYS A 54 14.19 -5.50 15.78
N ASP A 55 14.65 -6.46 14.98
CA ASP A 55 15.94 -6.41 14.30
C ASP A 55 15.96 -5.27 13.26
N LEU A 56 14.86 -5.07 12.53
CA LEU A 56 14.74 -3.96 11.58
C LEU A 56 14.88 -2.60 12.27
N LYS A 57 14.29 -2.43 13.46
CA LYS A 57 14.42 -1.18 14.26
C LYS A 57 15.84 -0.93 14.75
N GLU A 58 16.65 -1.97 14.91
CA GLU A 58 18.06 -1.86 15.27
C GLU A 58 18.94 -1.56 14.06
N ARG A 59 18.61 -2.14 12.89
CA ARG A 59 19.37 -1.99 11.65
C ARG A 59 19.09 -0.68 10.89
N ILE A 60 17.87 -0.15 10.98
CA ILE A 60 17.41 1.00 10.19
C ILE A 60 17.34 2.24 11.07
N PRO A 61 18.27 3.21 10.91
CA PRO A 61 18.25 4.45 11.68
C PRO A 61 16.93 5.20 11.52
N GLY A 62 16.35 5.65 12.63
CA GLY A 62 15.09 6.39 12.65
C GLY A 62 13.81 5.55 12.59
N LEU A 63 13.89 4.25 12.23
CA LEU A 63 12.70 3.40 12.15
C LEU A 63 11.98 3.25 13.49
N LYS A 64 12.73 3.07 14.58
CA LYS A 64 12.14 2.93 15.94
C LYS A 64 11.28 4.14 16.30
N GLU A 65 11.77 5.34 16.02
CA GLU A 65 11.07 6.59 16.32
C GLU A 65 9.88 6.79 15.39
N LEU A 66 10.04 6.52 14.09
CA LEU A 66 8.94 6.56 13.12
C LEU A 66 7.80 5.60 13.51
N CYS A 67 8.12 4.36 13.92
CA CYS A 67 7.12 3.40 14.39
C CYS A 67 6.36 3.92 15.63
N ARG A 68 7.04 4.60 16.56
CA ARG A 68 6.40 5.19 17.73
C ARG A 68 5.43 6.30 17.33
N GLN A 69 5.89 7.24 16.51
CA GLN A 69 5.05 8.34 16.00
C GLN A 69 3.84 7.83 15.21
N CYS A 70 4.04 6.77 14.42
CA CYS A 70 2.97 6.13 13.67
C CYS A 70 1.92 5.49 14.58
N ALA A 71 2.35 4.80 15.64
CA ALA A 71 1.43 4.26 16.65
C ALA A 71 0.66 5.38 17.37
N ASP A 72 1.35 6.45 17.78
CA ASP A 72 0.75 7.61 18.44
C ASP A 72 -0.30 8.31 17.54
N PHE A 73 -0.08 8.34 16.23
CA PHE A 73 -1.01 8.92 15.26
C PHE A 73 -2.25 8.04 15.01
N TYR A 74 -2.06 6.74 14.74
CA TYR A 74 -3.15 5.87 14.28
C TYR A 74 -3.93 5.14 15.40
N ILE A 75 -3.34 4.95 16.59
CA ILE A 75 -4.05 4.27 17.70
C ILE A 75 -5.24 5.08 18.22
N PRO A 76 -5.11 6.40 18.50
CA PRO A 76 -6.23 7.18 19.03
C PRO A 76 -7.36 7.36 18.02
N ALA A 77 -7.04 7.40 16.72
CA ALA A 77 -7.94 7.77 15.63
C ALA A 77 -8.91 6.64 15.17
N ARG A 78 -9.33 5.73 16.05
CA ARG A 78 -10.34 4.71 15.69
C ARG A 78 -11.75 5.29 15.67
N ASN A 79 -12.07 5.97 14.59
CA ASN A 79 -13.45 6.34 14.27
C ASN A 79 -14.27 5.09 13.91
N LYS A 80 -15.59 5.19 14.08
CA LYS A 80 -16.55 4.25 13.50
C LYS A 80 -16.27 4.10 12.01
N SER A 81 -16.20 2.87 11.50
CA SER A 81 -16.04 2.64 10.06
C SER A 81 -17.19 3.31 9.30
N ILE A 82 -16.87 4.17 8.34
CA ILE A 82 -17.84 4.84 7.47
C ILE A 82 -17.62 4.30 6.04
N PRO A 83 -18.42 3.31 5.60
CA PRO A 83 -18.22 2.62 4.32
C PRO A 83 -18.16 3.55 3.10
N LYS A 84 -18.88 4.68 3.14
CA LYS A 84 -18.85 5.68 2.07
C LYS A 84 -17.43 6.20 1.78
N TYR A 85 -16.65 6.46 2.82
CA TYR A 85 -15.30 6.98 2.64
C TYR A 85 -14.34 5.93 2.13
N ASP A 86 -14.55 4.66 2.50
CA ASP A 86 -13.79 3.52 1.96
C ASP A 86 -14.00 3.39 0.44
N ILE A 87 -15.26 3.47 -0.02
CA ILE A 87 -15.58 3.44 -1.46
C ILE A 87 -14.95 4.62 -2.21
N ILE A 88 -15.04 5.83 -1.68
CA ILE A 88 -14.46 7.03 -2.31
C ILE A 88 -12.94 6.91 -2.39
N LEU A 89 -12.31 6.39 -1.33
CA LEU A 89 -10.88 6.20 -1.24
C LEU A 89 -10.38 5.13 -2.22
N GLY A 90 -11.05 3.98 -2.28
CA GLY A 90 -10.74 2.90 -3.22
C GLY A 90 -10.85 3.36 -4.67
N LYS A 91 -11.98 3.97 -5.02
CA LYS A 91 -12.21 4.51 -6.37
C LYS A 91 -11.13 5.48 -6.81
N GLN A 92 -10.71 6.41 -5.94
CA GLN A 92 -9.64 7.36 -6.24
C GLN A 92 -8.31 6.64 -6.56
N HIS A 93 -7.92 5.65 -5.75
CA HIS A 93 -6.66 4.94 -5.96
C HIS A 93 -6.69 4.07 -7.20
N GLU A 94 -7.82 3.42 -7.49
CA GLU A 94 -8.04 2.68 -8.73
C GLU A 94 -7.89 3.60 -9.95
N GLU A 95 -8.58 4.75 -9.96
CA GLU A 95 -8.53 5.70 -11.09
C GLU A 95 -7.11 6.23 -11.33
N VAL A 96 -6.39 6.59 -10.27
CA VAL A 96 -4.99 7.05 -10.36
C VAL A 96 -4.06 5.96 -10.87
N LEU A 97 -4.17 4.73 -10.35
CA LEU A 97 -3.32 3.63 -10.78
C LEU A 97 -3.61 3.19 -12.21
N MET A 98 -4.88 3.17 -12.62
CA MET A 98 -5.25 2.89 -14.01
C MET A 98 -4.60 3.93 -14.94
N ASP A 99 -4.82 5.22 -14.71
CA ASP A 99 -4.27 6.30 -15.56
C ASP A 99 -2.73 6.28 -15.60
N PHE A 100 -2.07 6.02 -14.47
CA PHE A 100 -0.61 5.84 -14.42
C PHE A 100 -0.14 4.67 -15.28
N LEU A 101 -0.76 3.49 -15.14
CA LEU A 101 -0.39 2.30 -15.90
C LEU A 101 -0.71 2.45 -17.38
N GLU A 102 -1.81 3.10 -17.74
CA GLU A 102 -2.13 3.40 -19.15
C GLU A 102 -1.04 4.23 -19.80
N LYS A 103 -0.62 5.32 -19.14
CA LYS A 103 0.46 6.20 -19.63
C LYS A 103 1.80 5.48 -19.67
N LYS A 104 2.12 4.67 -18.65
CA LYS A 104 3.41 3.97 -18.54
C LYS A 104 3.56 2.85 -19.55
N LEU A 105 2.49 2.08 -19.80
CA LEU A 105 2.51 0.89 -20.64
C LEU A 105 2.04 1.15 -22.08
N GLY A 106 1.35 2.27 -22.33
CA GLY A 106 0.68 2.51 -23.60
C GLY A 106 -0.46 1.51 -23.86
N ALA A 107 -1.04 0.95 -22.80
CA ALA A 107 -2.05 -0.10 -22.85
C ALA A 107 -3.32 0.36 -22.11
N LYS A 108 -4.50 0.00 -22.62
CA LYS A 108 -5.77 0.36 -21.99
C LYS A 108 -5.93 -0.38 -20.66
N THR A 109 -6.39 0.32 -19.63
CA THR A 109 -6.66 -0.22 -18.30
C THR A 109 -8.09 0.13 -17.91
N GLU A 110 -8.87 -0.85 -17.46
CA GLU A 110 -10.27 -0.65 -17.09
C GLU A 110 -10.66 -1.49 -15.88
N ARG A 111 -11.79 -1.13 -15.23
CA ARG A 111 -12.34 -1.91 -14.12
C ARG A 111 -12.78 -3.29 -14.60
N ALA A 112 -12.45 -4.33 -13.84
CA ALA A 112 -12.80 -5.70 -14.17
C ALA A 112 -13.98 -6.24 -13.33
N ASP A 113 -14.26 -5.61 -12.19
CA ASP A 113 -15.23 -6.06 -11.19
C ASP A 113 -16.69 -5.62 -11.46
N LEU A 114 -16.91 -4.73 -12.43
CA LEU A 114 -18.22 -4.12 -12.72
C LEU A 114 -19.27 -5.15 -13.12
N GLU A 115 -18.89 -6.12 -13.96
CA GLU A 115 -19.78 -7.19 -14.43
C GLU A 115 -19.74 -8.42 -13.52
N ASN A 116 -18.59 -8.68 -12.90
CA ASN A 116 -18.39 -9.80 -12.00
C ASN A 116 -17.49 -9.38 -10.83
N ARG A 117 -18.11 -9.17 -9.66
CA ARG A 117 -17.43 -8.77 -8.43
C ARG A 117 -16.50 -9.83 -7.84
N SER A 118 -16.39 -11.01 -8.46
CA SER A 118 -15.37 -12.01 -8.11
C SER A 118 -14.06 -11.81 -8.87
N PHE A 119 -14.00 -10.89 -9.84
CA PHE A 119 -12.75 -10.50 -10.48
C PHE A 119 -11.99 -9.47 -9.63
N PRO A 120 -10.66 -9.37 -9.83
CA PRO A 120 -9.87 -8.29 -9.26
C PRO A 120 -10.40 -6.91 -9.68
N ASP A 121 -10.04 -5.87 -8.95
CA ASP A 121 -10.56 -4.51 -9.16
C ASP A 121 -10.41 -4.04 -10.63
N CYS A 122 -9.24 -4.30 -11.25
CA CYS A 122 -8.87 -3.77 -12.56
C CYS A 122 -8.22 -4.81 -13.49
N LYS A 123 -8.22 -4.52 -14.80
CA LYS A 123 -7.55 -5.32 -15.84
C LYS A 123 -6.83 -4.42 -16.86
N ILE A 124 -5.73 -4.94 -17.39
CA ILE A 124 -4.95 -4.33 -18.47
C ILE A 124 -5.24 -5.09 -19.76
N LEU A 125 -5.49 -4.40 -20.85
CA LEU A 125 -5.81 -4.97 -22.15
C LEU A 125 -4.62 -4.88 -23.12
N LYS A 126 -4.47 -5.90 -23.94
CA LYS A 126 -3.58 -5.87 -25.11
C LYS A 126 -4.22 -5.05 -26.25
N PRO A 127 -3.45 -4.68 -27.29
CA PRO A 127 -4.00 -3.98 -28.45
C PRO A 127 -5.14 -4.70 -29.17
N ASP A 128 -5.19 -6.04 -29.08
CA ASP A 128 -6.25 -6.88 -29.65
C ASP A 128 -7.53 -6.94 -28.78
N GLY A 129 -7.55 -6.25 -27.63
CA GLY A 129 -8.65 -6.24 -26.68
C GLY A 129 -8.69 -7.42 -25.71
N SER A 130 -7.77 -8.40 -25.84
CA SER A 130 -7.65 -9.50 -24.87
C SER A 130 -7.00 -9.03 -23.57
N VAL A 131 -7.30 -9.72 -22.46
CA VAL A 131 -6.74 -9.37 -21.15
C VAL A 131 -5.27 -9.78 -21.07
N ALA A 132 -4.39 -8.83 -20.74
CA ALA A 132 -2.98 -9.06 -20.46
C ALA A 132 -2.76 -9.46 -19.00
N ALA A 133 -3.41 -8.76 -18.06
CA ALA A 133 -3.27 -8.97 -16.63
C ALA A 133 -4.49 -8.45 -15.87
N TYR A 134 -4.71 -9.00 -14.68
CA TYR A 134 -5.61 -8.45 -13.67
C TYR A 134 -4.79 -7.94 -12.49
N PHE A 135 -5.28 -6.91 -11.81
CA PHE A 135 -4.66 -6.42 -10.57
C PHE A 135 -5.70 -5.93 -9.57
N GLU A 136 -5.33 -6.06 -8.30
CA GLU A 136 -6.11 -5.64 -7.14
C GLU A 136 -5.44 -4.42 -6.50
N VAL A 137 -6.23 -3.41 -6.16
CA VAL A 137 -5.77 -2.19 -5.50
C VAL A 137 -6.12 -2.26 -4.03
N LYS A 138 -5.08 -2.21 -3.17
CA LYS A 138 -5.23 -2.12 -1.72
C LYS A 138 -4.45 -0.93 -1.19
N PHE A 139 -5.13 -0.08 -0.44
CA PHE A 139 -4.52 1.06 0.24
C PHE A 139 -4.63 0.88 1.75
N HIS A 140 -3.50 0.99 2.44
CA HIS A 140 -3.41 0.97 3.89
C HIS A 140 -2.52 2.12 4.37
N GLY A 141 -3.14 3.18 4.90
CA GLY A 141 -2.39 4.26 5.56
C GLY A 141 -1.92 3.90 6.97
N ALA A 142 -2.73 3.12 7.70
CA ALA A 142 -2.44 2.71 9.07
C ALA A 142 -1.80 1.30 9.10
N PRO A 143 -0.67 1.10 9.80
CA PRO A 143 -0.12 -0.23 9.99
C PRO A 143 -1.00 -1.07 10.91
N PHE A 144 -0.86 -2.39 10.83
CA PHE A 144 -1.52 -3.33 11.75
C PHE A 144 -0.84 -3.32 13.13
N VAL A 145 -0.93 -2.21 13.87
CA VAL A 145 -0.19 -1.99 15.14
C VAL A 145 -0.47 -3.07 16.19
N ARG A 146 -1.67 -3.68 16.16
CA ARG A 146 -2.06 -4.77 17.07
C ARG A 146 -1.91 -6.17 16.48
N ALA A 147 -1.36 -6.34 15.27
CA ALA A 147 -1.20 -7.65 14.63
C ALA A 147 -0.56 -8.66 15.59
N TYR A 148 0.51 -8.25 16.28
CA TYR A 148 1.25 -9.11 17.20
C TYR A 148 0.36 -9.78 18.27
N ASN A 149 -0.65 -9.08 18.78
CA ASN A 149 -1.54 -9.62 19.80
C ASN A 149 -2.44 -10.76 19.28
N PHE A 150 -2.63 -10.85 17.96
CA PHE A 150 -3.50 -11.83 17.31
C PHE A 150 -2.72 -12.88 16.53
N THR A 151 -1.55 -12.53 16.01
CA THR A 151 -0.76 -13.38 15.10
C THR A 151 0.61 -13.77 15.66
N GLY A 152 1.05 -13.16 16.77
CA GLY A 152 2.43 -13.28 17.26
C GLY A 152 3.47 -12.60 16.36
N ARG A 153 3.04 -11.85 15.34
CA ARG A 153 3.90 -11.19 14.35
C ARG A 153 3.56 -9.69 14.23
N TYR A 154 4.57 -8.85 14.09
CA TYR A 154 4.38 -7.41 13.83
C TYR A 154 3.88 -7.14 12.40
N CYS A 155 3.42 -5.90 12.15
CA CYS A 155 2.71 -5.45 10.94
C CYS A 155 3.40 -5.68 9.58
N TYR A 156 4.64 -6.18 9.57
CA TYR A 156 5.45 -6.46 8.38
C TYR A 156 6.25 -7.77 8.48
N GLU A 157 6.08 -8.53 9.57
CA GLU A 157 6.73 -9.84 9.79
C GLU A 157 5.99 -11.01 9.11
N GLY A 158 4.97 -10.69 8.33
CA GLY A 158 4.24 -11.65 7.52
C GLY A 158 3.22 -10.92 6.68
N SER A 159 2.99 -11.40 5.46
CA SER A 159 1.76 -11.05 4.75
C SER A 159 0.69 -12.06 5.17
N ALA A 160 -0.47 -11.57 5.60
CA ALA A 160 -1.63 -12.43 5.82
C ALA A 160 -2.04 -13.23 4.55
N THR A 161 -1.58 -12.80 3.37
CA THR A 161 -1.77 -13.49 2.08
C THR A 161 -0.62 -14.42 1.67
N LEU A 162 0.53 -14.41 2.36
CA LEU A 162 1.68 -15.28 2.06
C LEU A 162 1.82 -16.46 3.04
N ASP A 163 0.99 -16.53 4.07
CA ASP A 163 0.91 -17.70 4.96
C ASP A 163 0.20 -18.85 4.22
N GLN A 164 0.95 -19.56 3.38
CA GLN A 164 0.40 -20.65 2.55
C GLN A 164 -0.03 -21.89 3.34
N LYS A 165 0.27 -22.01 4.63
CA LYS A 165 -0.21 -23.10 5.51
C LYS A 165 -0.34 -22.61 6.94
N LYS A 166 -1.51 -22.81 7.55
CA LYS A 166 -1.66 -22.90 9.01
C LYS A 166 -1.37 -24.33 9.45
#